data_AF-A0A7D5SDD8-F1
#
_entry.id   AF-A0A7D5SDD8-F1
#
_cell.length_a   1.000
_cell.length_b   1.000
_cell.length_c   1.000
_cell.angle_alpha   90.00
_cell.angle_beta   90.00
_cell.angle_gamma   90.00
#
_symmetry.space_group_name_H-M   'P 1'
#
loop_
_entity.id
_entity.type
_entity.pdbx_description
1 polymer ?
#
loop_
_entity_poly.entity_id
_entity_poly.type
_entity_poly.pdbx_seq_one_letter_code
_entity_poly.pdbx_strand_id
1 'polypeptide(L)'
;MNTGTNSATFTTNALTNGQTVTCVLTSSANCLSNNTATSNGITVNVSAAQTPTLSISASATTICSATSVTFTATATNPGINPSYQWKVNGSNVGTNSSTYTSSAINNGDVVTCQLTSYSTCPLTVTLGTGTGTNTTTSGAGAAYPTYYGNGRQQYIIRATELTALGLSTSGLLQSVGFNVATTNVGSPATLNGYTIKLANVSNTVSTTSFLNPTFTTVLGPLNYTPVTASLNTHTFTTPFVWDGSSNVLVDICFSNQVVGTSAYQTAQTNPGFVTSVYYQADGTAGAAACTQATGTTTCPA
;
A
#
# COMPACT_ATOMS: atom_id res chain seq x y z
N MET A 1 27.18 12.69 18.27
CA MET A 1 27.42 13.94 17.54
C MET A 1 26.12 14.71 17.43
N ASN A 2 26.13 16.03 17.59
CA ASN A 2 24.93 16.82 17.33
C ASN A 2 24.71 16.88 15.81
N THR A 3 23.57 16.38 15.36
CA THR A 3 23.17 16.33 13.95
C THR A 3 21.86 17.06 13.69
N GLY A 4 21.24 17.61 14.75
CA GLY A 4 19.99 18.36 14.66
C GLY A 4 20.22 19.86 14.51
N THR A 5 19.20 20.56 14.03
CA THR A 5 19.13 22.03 14.02
C THR A 5 18.36 22.52 15.25
N ASN A 6 18.32 23.84 15.49
CA ASN A 6 17.46 24.45 16.53
C ASN A 6 15.98 24.37 16.12
N SER A 7 15.43 23.16 16.10
CA SER A 7 14.08 22.83 15.69
C SER A 7 13.47 21.87 16.71
N ALA A 8 12.16 21.99 16.95
CA ALA A 8 11.42 21.05 17.76
C ALA A 8 11.28 19.66 17.08
N THR A 9 11.68 19.53 15.82
CA THR A 9 11.58 18.29 15.04
C THR A 9 12.92 17.94 14.38
N PHE A 10 13.34 16.68 14.53
CA PHE A 10 14.52 16.10 13.89
C PHE A 10 14.09 14.92 13.02
N THR A 11 14.54 14.91 11.76
CA THR A 11 14.27 13.84 10.79
C THR A 11 15.59 13.36 10.20
N THR A 12 15.80 12.05 10.16
CA THR A 12 17.00 11.45 9.57
C THR A 12 16.67 10.08 9.00
N ASN A 13 17.39 9.68 7.95
CA ASN A 13 17.39 8.35 7.36
C ASN A 13 18.72 7.61 7.59
N ALA A 14 19.62 8.19 8.39
CA ALA A 14 20.99 7.70 8.58
C ALA A 14 21.17 6.86 9.86
N LEU A 15 20.08 6.53 10.57
CA LEU A 15 20.19 5.76 11.80
C LEU A 15 20.50 4.29 11.51
N THR A 16 21.35 3.71 12.36
CA THR A 16 21.64 2.28 12.36
C THR A 16 21.08 1.60 13.60
N ASN A 17 20.98 0.27 13.56
CA ASN A 17 20.43 -0.51 14.66
C ASN A 17 21.16 -0.24 15.99
N GLY A 18 20.38 0.00 17.05
CA GLY A 18 20.88 0.23 18.40
C GLY A 18 21.36 1.65 18.67
N GLN A 19 21.25 2.58 17.71
CA GLN A 19 21.57 3.98 17.96
C GLN A 19 20.52 4.63 18.86
N THR A 20 20.98 5.45 19.80
CA THR A 20 20.11 6.23 20.68
C THR A 20 20.05 7.69 20.21
N VAL A 21 18.83 8.21 20.06
CA VAL A 21 18.57 9.63 19.78
C VAL A 21 18.25 10.34 21.09
N THR A 22 18.93 11.46 21.34
CA THR A 22 18.65 12.39 22.44
C THR A 22 18.53 13.81 21.89
N CYS A 23 17.76 14.66 22.57
CA CYS A 23 17.66 16.09 22.28
C CYS A 23 18.30 16.88 23.43
N VAL A 24 19.05 17.93 23.09
CA VAL A 24 19.60 18.87 24.07
C VAL A 24 18.97 20.24 23.83
N LEU A 25 18.19 20.70 24.81
CA LEU A 25 17.69 22.07 24.86
C LEU A 25 18.75 22.96 25.51
N THR A 26 19.04 24.10 24.88
CA THR A 26 19.87 25.16 25.48
C THR A 26 19.04 26.44 25.61
N SER A 27 18.89 26.95 26.82
CA SER A 27 18.14 28.17 27.13
C SER A 27 19.05 29.40 27.09
N SER A 28 18.49 30.53 26.65
CA SER A 28 19.13 31.85 26.66
C SER A 28 18.66 32.75 27.80
N ALA A 29 17.89 32.24 28.76
CA ALA A 29 17.42 33.02 29.89
C ALA A 29 18.57 33.43 30.83
N ASN A 30 18.47 34.63 31.40
CA ASN A 30 19.44 35.13 32.37
C ASN A 30 19.28 34.42 33.72
N CYS A 31 20.35 34.42 34.53
CA CYS A 31 20.38 33.88 35.90
C CYS A 31 20.19 32.35 36.02
N LEU A 32 20.45 31.58 34.96
CA LEU A 32 20.49 30.12 35.03
C LEU A 32 21.85 29.63 35.55
N SER A 33 21.84 28.72 36.53
CA SER A 33 23.04 28.00 36.98
C SER A 33 23.41 26.84 36.05
N ASN A 34 22.45 26.31 35.30
CA ASN A 34 22.63 25.40 34.18
C ASN A 34 21.63 25.77 33.09
N ASN A 35 22.13 26.06 31.89
CA ASN A 35 21.32 26.49 30.76
C ASN A 35 21.00 25.36 29.78
N THR A 36 21.35 24.12 30.08
CA THR A 36 21.10 22.96 29.22
C THR A 36 20.23 21.90 29.90
N ALA A 37 19.37 21.25 29.11
CA ALA A 37 18.62 20.07 29.51
C ALA A 37 18.69 19.02 28.40
N THR A 38 19.01 17.77 28.77
CA THR A 38 19.06 16.65 27.84
C THR A 38 17.83 15.77 28.07
N SER A 39 17.15 15.37 26.99
CA SER A 39 16.03 14.44 27.05
C SER A 39 16.46 13.04 27.49
N ASN A 40 15.48 12.17 27.75
CA ASN A 40 15.74 10.73 27.71
C ASN A 40 16.23 10.29 26.32
N GLY A 41 16.88 9.14 26.26
CA GLY A 41 17.28 8.50 25.01
C GLY A 41 16.16 7.63 24.42
N ILE A 42 16.02 7.67 23.10
CA ILE A 42 15.19 6.74 22.34
C ILE A 42 16.14 5.83 21.56
N THR A 43 16.20 4.55 21.90
CA THR A 43 16.97 3.57 21.14
C THR A 43 16.17 3.14 19.91
N VAL A 44 16.76 3.26 18.73
CA VAL A 44 16.16 2.90 17.47
C VAL A 44 16.61 1.51 17.04
N ASN A 45 15.65 0.63 16.83
CA ASN A 45 15.88 -0.70 16.28
C ASN A 45 15.63 -0.65 14.77
N VAL A 46 16.71 -0.75 13.99
CA VAL A 46 16.66 -0.77 12.53
C VAL A 46 16.86 -2.22 12.08
N SER A 47 15.81 -2.84 11.56
CA SER A 47 15.90 -4.18 10.99
C SER A 47 16.60 -4.11 9.64
N ALA A 48 17.63 -4.94 9.44
CA ALA A 48 18.29 -5.05 8.15
C ALA A 48 17.36 -5.73 7.13
N ALA A 49 17.42 -5.29 5.87
CA ALA A 49 16.79 -6.00 4.77
C ALA A 49 17.43 -7.39 4.64
N GLN A 50 16.62 -8.44 4.69
CA GLN A 50 17.11 -9.81 4.53
C GLN A 50 16.99 -10.24 3.08
N THR A 51 18.07 -10.78 2.51
CA THR A 51 18.04 -11.37 1.17
C THR A 51 17.59 -12.83 1.28
N PRO A 52 16.54 -13.26 0.55
CA PRO A 52 16.12 -14.65 0.54
C PRO A 52 17.16 -15.51 -0.17
N THR A 53 17.46 -16.69 0.37
CA THR A 53 18.25 -17.73 -0.31
C THR A 53 17.44 -19.00 -0.44
N LEU A 54 17.69 -19.76 -1.50
CA LEU A 54 17.00 -21.01 -1.80
C LEU A 54 18.01 -22.09 -2.18
N SER A 55 17.91 -23.26 -1.54
CA SER A 55 18.60 -24.47 -1.96
C SER A 55 17.60 -25.59 -2.21
N ILE A 56 17.97 -26.58 -3.02
CA ILE A 56 17.14 -27.77 -3.26
C ILE A 56 17.94 -29.04 -2.97
N SER A 57 17.26 -30.08 -2.52
CA SER A 57 17.78 -31.44 -2.39
C SER A 57 16.83 -32.42 -3.09
N ALA A 58 17.35 -33.58 -3.48
CA ALA A 58 16.57 -34.67 -4.05
C ALA A 58 16.64 -35.89 -3.12
N SER A 59 15.55 -36.67 -3.04
CA SER A 59 15.50 -37.91 -2.27
C SER A 59 16.46 -38.98 -2.80
N ALA A 60 16.79 -38.92 -4.09
CA ALA A 60 17.81 -39.74 -4.75
C ALA A 60 18.35 -39.01 -5.98
N THR A 61 19.63 -39.16 -6.26
CA THR A 61 20.30 -38.63 -7.47
C THR A 61 20.66 -39.74 -8.47
N THR A 62 20.52 -40.99 -8.07
CA THR A 62 20.67 -42.18 -8.91
C THR A 62 19.40 -43.01 -8.74
N ILE A 63 18.68 -43.24 -9.83
CA ILE A 63 17.38 -43.91 -9.82
C ILE A 63 17.27 -44.92 -10.94
N CYS A 64 16.42 -45.93 -10.75
CA CYS A 64 15.93 -46.73 -11.86
C CYS A 64 14.87 -45.92 -12.63
N SER A 65 14.74 -46.19 -13.93
CA SER A 65 13.70 -45.56 -14.77
C SER A 65 12.31 -45.64 -14.10
N ALA A 66 11.55 -44.56 -14.21
CA ALA A 66 10.21 -44.39 -13.62
C ALA A 66 10.13 -44.42 -12.07
N THR A 67 11.27 -44.43 -11.37
CA THR A 67 11.25 -44.28 -9.91
C THR A 67 10.88 -42.85 -9.54
N SER A 68 9.98 -42.70 -8.58
CA SER A 68 9.58 -41.38 -8.08
C SER A 68 10.71 -40.74 -7.27
N VAL A 69 11.04 -39.48 -7.59
CA VAL A 69 11.97 -38.64 -6.84
C VAL A 69 11.22 -37.46 -6.26
N THR A 70 11.48 -37.19 -4.97
CA THR A 70 10.99 -36.00 -4.30
C THR A 70 12.12 -34.99 -4.19
N PHE A 71 11.89 -33.80 -4.70
CA PHE A 71 12.74 -32.63 -4.54
C PHE A 71 12.18 -31.75 -3.44
N THR A 72 13.04 -31.27 -2.55
CA THR A 72 12.69 -30.41 -1.42
C THR A 72 13.46 -29.11 -1.52
N ALA A 73 12.75 -28.00 -1.48
CA ALA A 73 13.31 -26.66 -1.44
C ALA A 73 13.41 -26.15 0.00
N THR A 74 14.58 -25.67 0.39
CA THR A 74 14.86 -25.07 1.70
C THR A 74 15.19 -23.60 1.49
N ALA A 75 14.30 -22.73 1.96
CA ALA A 75 14.48 -21.29 1.91
C ALA A 75 15.03 -20.75 3.25
N THR A 76 15.99 -19.83 3.19
CA THR A 76 16.40 -19.02 4.35
C THR A 76 15.98 -17.59 4.12
N ASN A 77 15.45 -16.94 5.16
CA ASN A 77 14.84 -15.60 5.08
C ASN A 77 13.78 -15.50 3.96
N PRO A 78 12.76 -16.38 3.95
CA PRO A 78 11.85 -16.51 2.82
C PRO A 78 10.96 -15.29 2.57
N GLY A 79 11.04 -14.23 3.38
CA GLY A 79 10.17 -13.06 3.25
C GLY A 79 8.73 -13.34 3.68
N ILE A 80 7.82 -12.45 3.29
CA ILE A 80 6.37 -12.65 3.40
C ILE A 80 5.83 -13.24 2.09
N ASN A 81 4.76 -14.05 2.20
CA ASN A 81 4.08 -14.72 1.09
C ASN A 81 5.03 -15.42 0.08
N PRO A 82 5.89 -16.35 0.53
CA PRO A 82 6.77 -17.08 -0.37
C PRO A 82 5.97 -17.95 -1.34
N SER A 83 6.33 -17.90 -2.61
CA SER A 83 5.82 -18.82 -3.64
C SER A 83 6.96 -19.53 -4.36
N TYR A 84 6.76 -20.82 -4.60
CA TYR A 84 7.71 -21.72 -5.24
C TYR A 84 7.23 -22.07 -6.65
N GLN A 85 8.14 -22.02 -7.62
CA GLN A 85 7.92 -22.53 -8.97
C GLN A 85 9.04 -23.51 -9.32
N TRP A 86 8.68 -24.79 -9.41
CA TRP A 86 9.59 -25.83 -9.86
C TRP A 86 9.72 -25.81 -11.39
N LYS A 87 10.91 -26.14 -11.89
CA LYS A 87 11.19 -26.24 -13.33
C LYS A 87 12.01 -27.48 -13.64
N VAL A 88 11.69 -28.16 -14.74
CA VAL A 88 12.52 -29.21 -15.34
C VAL A 88 12.95 -28.72 -16.72
N ASN A 89 14.26 -28.64 -16.96
CA ASN A 89 14.84 -28.13 -18.20
C ASN A 89 14.29 -26.74 -18.60
N GLY A 90 14.02 -25.90 -17.60
CA GLY A 90 13.48 -24.54 -17.77
C GLY A 90 11.94 -24.46 -17.87
N SER A 91 11.24 -25.56 -18.09
CA SER A 91 9.77 -25.59 -18.16
C SER A 91 9.12 -25.70 -16.79
N ASN A 92 8.08 -24.90 -16.53
CA ASN A 92 7.36 -24.89 -15.26
C ASN A 92 6.65 -26.24 -15.01
N VAL A 93 6.82 -26.77 -13.81
CA VAL A 93 6.17 -27.99 -13.30
C VAL A 93 5.74 -27.80 -11.86
N GLY A 94 4.99 -28.78 -11.33
CA GLY A 94 4.59 -28.79 -9.93
C GLY A 94 3.59 -27.69 -9.58
N THR A 95 3.30 -27.59 -8.29
CA THR A 95 2.44 -26.55 -7.73
C THR A 95 3.26 -25.61 -6.86
N ASN A 96 2.63 -24.56 -6.33
CA ASN A 96 3.24 -23.66 -5.35
C ASN A 96 3.48 -24.39 -4.02
N SER A 97 4.57 -25.16 -3.95
CA SER A 97 4.93 -26.03 -2.83
C SER A 97 6.44 -26.07 -2.64
N SER A 98 6.89 -26.17 -1.38
CA SER A 98 8.30 -26.41 -1.05
C SER A 98 8.78 -27.82 -1.45
N THR A 99 7.89 -28.68 -1.93
CA THR A 99 8.23 -30.01 -2.45
C THR A 99 7.66 -30.23 -3.84
N TYR A 100 8.38 -31.00 -4.65
CA TYR A 100 7.96 -31.48 -5.97
C TYR A 100 8.32 -32.95 -6.11
N THR A 101 7.35 -33.78 -6.45
CA THR A 101 7.55 -35.23 -6.64
C THR A 101 7.23 -35.60 -8.07
N SER A 102 8.11 -36.35 -8.72
CA SER A 102 7.91 -36.82 -10.09
C SER A 102 8.60 -38.16 -10.35
N SER A 103 7.93 -39.02 -11.12
CA SER A 103 8.49 -40.26 -11.68
C SER A 103 8.95 -40.10 -13.13
N ALA A 104 8.81 -38.91 -13.71
CA ALA A 104 9.14 -38.61 -15.11
C ALA A 104 10.53 -37.97 -15.29
N ILE A 105 11.42 -38.12 -14.30
CA ILE A 105 12.79 -37.58 -14.35
C ILE A 105 13.70 -38.56 -15.10
N ASN A 106 14.41 -38.05 -16.09
CA ASN A 106 15.34 -38.79 -16.94
C ASN A 106 16.79 -38.37 -16.67
N ASN A 107 17.72 -39.22 -17.09
CA ASN A 107 19.15 -38.90 -17.01
C ASN A 107 19.46 -37.62 -17.83
N GLY A 108 20.10 -36.65 -17.19
CA GLY A 108 20.44 -35.36 -17.79
C GLY A 108 19.39 -34.25 -17.57
N ASP A 109 18.23 -34.55 -16.99
CA ASP A 109 17.26 -33.52 -16.63
C ASP A 109 17.80 -32.59 -15.53
N VAL A 110 17.62 -31.29 -15.73
CA VAL A 110 18.01 -30.26 -14.75
C VAL A 110 16.77 -29.77 -14.03
N VAL A 111 16.71 -30.06 -12.73
CA VAL A 111 15.64 -29.59 -11.85
C VAL A 111 16.09 -28.32 -11.13
N THR A 112 15.27 -27.27 -11.20
CA THR A 112 15.48 -26.01 -10.47
C THR A 112 14.19 -25.58 -9.77
N CYS A 113 14.32 -24.71 -8.77
CA CYS A 113 13.19 -24.08 -8.11
C CYS A 113 13.43 -22.58 -8.04
N GLN A 114 12.38 -21.79 -8.26
CA GLN A 114 12.39 -20.35 -8.11
C GLN A 114 11.53 -19.97 -6.91
N LEU A 115 12.08 -19.14 -6.01
CA LEU A 115 11.36 -18.55 -4.89
C LEU A 115 11.05 -17.08 -5.24
N THR A 116 9.78 -16.71 -5.10
CA THR A 116 9.34 -15.31 -5.14
C THR A 116 8.79 -14.97 -3.76
N SER A 117 9.20 -13.86 -3.18
CA SER A 117 8.71 -13.38 -1.88
C SER A 117 8.91 -11.88 -1.73
N TYR A 118 8.43 -11.32 -0.62
CA TYR A 118 8.49 -9.89 -0.37
C TYR A 118 9.16 -9.56 0.96
N SER A 119 9.64 -8.32 1.09
CA SER A 119 10.32 -7.83 2.30
C SER A 119 9.45 -7.96 3.56
N THR A 120 10.06 -8.35 4.67
CA THR A 120 9.45 -8.32 6.02
C THR A 120 9.57 -6.96 6.70
N CYS A 121 10.34 -6.03 6.12
CA CYS A 121 10.48 -4.67 6.61
C CYS A 121 9.43 -3.78 5.90
N PRO A 122 8.37 -3.33 6.59
CA PRO A 122 7.37 -2.47 5.99
C PRO A 122 7.96 -1.07 5.76
N LEU A 123 7.76 -0.55 4.54
CA LEU A 123 8.03 0.84 4.21
C LEU A 123 6.70 1.58 4.10
N THR A 124 6.53 2.63 4.90
CA THR A 124 5.39 3.55 4.80
C THR A 124 5.87 4.84 4.16
N VAL A 125 5.14 5.32 3.15
CA VAL A 125 5.39 6.61 2.53
C VAL A 125 4.14 7.48 2.57
N THR A 126 4.33 8.79 2.53
CA THR A 126 3.24 9.77 2.46
C THR A 126 3.25 10.39 1.07
N LEU A 127 2.21 10.12 0.30
CA LEU A 127 1.92 10.79 -0.96
C LEU A 127 1.08 12.02 -0.69
N GLY A 128 1.54 13.17 -1.19
CA GLY A 128 0.88 14.45 -0.97
C GLY A 128 1.08 14.99 0.44
N THR A 129 1.62 16.20 0.54
CA THR A 129 1.80 16.92 1.81
C THR A 129 1.03 18.25 1.83
N GLY A 130 0.16 18.45 0.84
CA GLY A 130 -0.72 19.61 0.78
C GLY A 130 -1.63 19.69 2.00
N THR A 131 -1.70 20.89 2.57
CA THR A 131 -2.56 21.20 3.73
C THR A 131 -3.89 21.81 3.32
N GLY A 132 -4.09 22.05 2.02
CA GLY A 132 -5.38 22.48 1.47
C GLY A 132 -6.43 21.39 1.70
N THR A 133 -7.65 21.80 1.99
CA THR A 133 -8.78 20.91 2.20
C THR A 133 -9.82 21.08 1.09
N ASN A 134 -10.51 19.99 0.74
CA ASN A 134 -11.73 20.12 -0.07
C ASN A 134 -12.83 20.82 0.74
N THR A 135 -13.86 21.31 0.03
CA THR A 135 -15.04 21.89 0.67
C THR A 135 -15.93 20.81 1.31
N THR A 136 -16.72 21.20 2.32
CA THR A 136 -17.69 20.32 2.99
C THR A 136 -18.94 20.01 2.16
N THR A 137 -19.06 20.60 0.95
CA THR A 137 -20.29 20.60 0.13
C THR A 137 -20.10 20.25 -1.35
N SER A 138 -18.90 19.95 -1.86
CA SER A 138 -18.77 19.61 -3.30
C SER A 138 -17.59 18.71 -3.68
N GLY A 139 -17.89 17.70 -4.52
CA GLY A 139 -17.31 17.55 -5.87
C GLY A 139 -15.84 17.17 -6.02
N ALA A 140 -15.11 16.85 -4.96
CA ALA A 140 -13.78 16.28 -5.11
C ALA A 140 -13.87 14.75 -5.05
N GLY A 141 -13.06 14.06 -5.86
CA GLY A 141 -12.84 12.62 -5.72
C GLY A 141 -12.11 12.31 -4.41
N ALA A 142 -12.77 12.51 -3.28
CA ALA A 142 -12.28 12.22 -1.94
C ALA A 142 -12.56 10.76 -1.57
N ALA A 143 -11.80 10.19 -0.63
CA ALA A 143 -11.95 8.79 -0.25
C ALA A 143 -13.25 8.51 0.55
N TYR A 144 -13.85 9.57 1.10
CA TYR A 144 -15.07 9.54 1.91
C TYR A 144 -16.06 10.66 1.52
N PRO A 145 -16.61 10.69 0.29
CA PRO A 145 -17.47 11.79 -0.15
C PRO A 145 -18.92 11.55 0.27
N THR A 146 -19.23 11.86 1.54
CA THR A 146 -20.58 11.63 2.14
C THR A 146 -21.59 12.73 1.86
N TYR A 147 -21.22 13.83 1.18
CA TYR A 147 -22.20 14.85 0.80
C TYR A 147 -23.31 14.26 -0.08
N TYR A 148 -22.98 13.25 -0.87
CA TYR A 148 -23.96 12.36 -1.50
C TYR A 148 -23.96 11.01 -0.79
N GLY A 149 -25.12 10.35 -0.73
CA GLY A 149 -25.24 9.06 -0.06
C GLY A 149 -24.57 7.89 -0.81
N ASN A 150 -24.07 8.10 -2.02
CA ASN A 150 -23.36 7.08 -2.79
C ASN A 150 -22.19 7.72 -3.55
N GLY A 151 -21.13 6.95 -3.78
CA GLY A 151 -20.03 7.44 -4.59
C GLY A 151 -19.03 6.38 -5.00
N ARG A 152 -18.39 6.64 -6.15
CA ARG A 152 -17.22 5.91 -6.68
C ARG A 152 -16.12 6.90 -7.04
N GLN A 153 -14.88 6.58 -6.73
CA GLN A 153 -13.71 7.41 -7.05
C GLN A 153 -12.56 6.53 -7.52
N GLN A 154 -11.78 7.04 -8.47
CA GLN A 154 -10.51 6.46 -8.86
C GLN A 154 -9.38 7.47 -8.71
N TYR A 155 -8.22 7.00 -8.27
CA TYR A 155 -6.96 7.75 -8.22
C TYR A 155 -5.90 7.02 -9.02
N ILE A 156 -5.16 7.76 -9.84
CA ILE A 156 -3.93 7.27 -10.45
C ILE A 156 -2.76 7.83 -9.66
N ILE A 157 -2.00 6.93 -9.05
CA ILE A 157 -0.72 7.21 -8.39
C ILE A 157 0.38 6.73 -9.34
N ARG A 158 1.26 7.62 -9.77
CA ARG A 158 2.32 7.26 -10.72
C ARG A 158 3.42 6.46 -10.05
N ALA A 159 4.01 5.53 -10.78
CA ALA A 159 5.22 4.82 -10.35
C ALA A 159 6.35 5.81 -10.03
N THR A 160 6.46 6.91 -10.78
CA THR A 160 7.45 7.96 -10.53
C THR A 160 7.25 8.67 -9.18
N GLU A 161 6.01 8.79 -8.70
CA GLU A 161 5.73 9.36 -7.37
C GLU A 161 6.12 8.38 -6.26
N LEU A 162 5.77 7.10 -6.42
CA LEU A 162 6.11 6.03 -5.48
C LEU A 162 7.63 5.81 -5.37
N THR A 163 8.32 5.77 -6.51
CA THR A 163 9.78 5.62 -6.58
C THR A 163 10.53 6.81 -5.99
N ALA A 164 10.05 8.05 -6.20
CA ALA A 164 10.61 9.24 -5.57
C ALA A 164 10.49 9.22 -4.03
N LEU A 165 9.48 8.51 -3.51
CA LEU A 165 9.29 8.28 -2.08
C LEU A 165 10.02 7.04 -1.53
N GLY A 166 10.73 6.30 -2.39
CA GLY A 166 11.55 5.16 -2.00
C GLY A 166 10.94 3.77 -2.26
N LEU A 167 9.69 3.68 -2.76
CA LEU A 167 9.16 2.41 -3.27
C LEU A 167 9.73 2.17 -4.67
N SER A 168 10.89 1.51 -4.77
CA SER A 168 11.65 1.39 -6.02
C SER A 168 11.72 -0.02 -6.60
N THR A 169 11.11 -0.99 -5.94
CA THR A 169 11.08 -2.39 -6.39
C THR A 169 9.66 -2.95 -6.30
N SER A 170 9.39 -4.02 -7.03
CA SER A 170 8.18 -4.82 -6.86
C SER A 170 7.97 -5.15 -5.38
N GLY A 171 6.73 -5.03 -4.91
CA GLY A 171 6.42 -5.11 -3.49
C GLY A 171 4.96 -5.38 -3.19
N LEU A 172 4.68 -5.85 -1.98
CA LEU A 172 3.32 -5.96 -1.47
C LEU A 172 2.91 -4.65 -0.81
N LEU A 173 1.92 -4.00 -1.41
CA LEU A 173 1.14 -2.98 -0.71
C LEU A 173 0.18 -3.70 0.22
N GLN A 174 0.22 -3.35 1.51
CA GLN A 174 -0.56 -4.01 2.56
C GLN A 174 -1.60 -3.07 3.19
N SER A 175 -1.51 -1.78 2.92
CA SER A 175 -2.48 -0.80 3.40
C SER A 175 -2.45 0.46 2.54
N VAL A 176 -3.51 1.25 2.66
CA VAL A 176 -3.58 2.64 2.20
C VAL A 176 -4.27 3.46 3.26
N GLY A 177 -3.83 4.71 3.46
CA GLY A 177 -4.43 5.61 4.44
C GLY A 177 -4.90 6.91 3.80
N PHE A 178 -6.03 7.43 4.29
CA PHE A 178 -6.55 8.74 3.88
C PHE A 178 -6.72 9.65 5.09
N ASN A 179 -6.18 10.87 5.00
CA ASN A 179 -6.24 11.80 6.11
C ASN A 179 -7.55 12.60 6.12
N VAL A 180 -8.25 12.57 7.25
CA VAL A 180 -9.46 13.37 7.50
C VAL A 180 -9.09 14.52 8.42
N ALA A 181 -9.21 15.75 7.91
CA ALA A 181 -8.82 16.96 8.62
C ALA A 181 -9.92 17.51 9.56
N THR A 182 -11.19 17.11 9.35
CA THR A 182 -12.33 17.64 10.11
C THR A 182 -12.54 16.94 11.44
N THR A 183 -13.21 17.64 12.36
CA THR A 183 -13.73 17.09 13.61
C THR A 183 -15.13 16.48 13.49
N ASN A 184 -15.81 16.63 12.34
CA ASN A 184 -17.14 16.09 12.09
C ASN A 184 -17.10 14.81 11.24
N VAL A 185 -17.98 13.86 11.59
CA VAL A 185 -18.34 12.73 10.75
C VAL A 185 -19.38 13.19 9.73
N GLY A 186 -19.11 12.99 8.44
CA GLY A 186 -20.05 13.33 7.38
C GLY A 186 -21.40 12.62 7.54
N SER A 187 -22.40 12.98 6.75
CA SER A 187 -23.75 12.44 6.83
C SER A 187 -24.19 11.93 5.46
N PRO A 188 -24.42 10.62 5.28
CA PRO A 188 -24.39 9.55 6.31
C PRO A 188 -22.98 9.25 6.85
N ALA A 189 -22.88 8.94 8.14
CA ALA A 189 -21.60 8.69 8.81
C ALA A 189 -20.94 7.37 8.37
N THR A 190 -21.76 6.34 8.13
CA THR A 190 -21.28 5.02 7.72
C THR A 190 -21.43 4.84 6.21
N LEU A 191 -20.35 4.40 5.57
CA LEU A 191 -20.27 4.02 4.17
C LEU A 191 -20.53 2.51 4.06
N ASN A 192 -21.73 2.13 3.63
CA ASN A 192 -22.15 0.75 3.44
C ASN A 192 -21.59 0.18 2.13
N GLY A 193 -21.15 -1.07 2.19
CA GLY A 193 -20.54 -1.74 1.04
C GLY A 193 -19.25 -1.05 0.58
N TYR A 194 -18.55 -0.38 1.48
CA TYR A 194 -17.28 0.28 1.20
C TYR A 194 -16.26 -0.74 0.71
N THR A 195 -15.66 -0.47 -0.44
CA THR A 195 -14.65 -1.32 -1.08
C THR A 195 -13.45 -0.48 -1.51
N ILE A 196 -12.27 -1.10 -1.45
CA ILE A 196 -11.06 -0.59 -2.09
C ILE A 196 -10.54 -1.68 -3.03
N LYS A 197 -10.27 -1.31 -4.27
CA LYS A 197 -9.67 -2.18 -5.28
C LYS A 197 -8.45 -1.52 -5.88
N LEU A 198 -7.41 -2.30 -6.13
CA LEU A 198 -6.18 -1.82 -6.75
C LEU A 198 -5.93 -2.54 -8.09
N ALA A 199 -5.27 -1.86 -9.01
CA ALA A 199 -4.77 -2.44 -10.25
C ALA A 199 -3.47 -1.77 -10.69
N ASN A 200 -2.60 -2.54 -11.35
CA ASN A 200 -1.46 -2.02 -12.08
C ASN A 200 -1.97 -1.50 -13.43
N VAL A 201 -1.67 -0.25 -13.77
CA VAL A 201 -2.11 0.40 -15.02
C VAL A 201 -0.97 1.18 -15.67
N SER A 202 -1.02 1.34 -16.98
CA SER A 202 -0.07 2.18 -17.73
C SER A 202 -0.51 3.66 -17.83
N ASN A 203 -1.79 3.95 -17.54
CA ASN A 203 -2.35 5.29 -17.61
C ASN A 203 -1.64 6.26 -16.66
N THR A 204 -1.27 7.43 -17.16
CA THR A 204 -0.56 8.48 -16.40
C THR A 204 -1.46 9.63 -15.93
N VAL A 205 -2.70 9.68 -16.44
CA VAL A 205 -3.74 10.66 -16.09
C VAL A 205 -5.12 10.00 -16.11
N SER A 206 -6.03 10.53 -15.30
CA SER A 206 -7.44 10.14 -15.30
C SER A 206 -8.21 10.85 -16.41
N THR A 207 -9.30 10.23 -16.86
CA THR A 207 -10.24 10.78 -17.84
C THR A 207 -11.65 10.72 -17.27
N THR A 208 -12.65 11.22 -18.01
CA THR A 208 -14.06 11.11 -17.59
C THR A 208 -14.58 9.67 -17.60
N SER A 209 -13.83 8.72 -18.15
CA SER A 209 -14.14 7.30 -18.10
C SER A 209 -13.42 6.62 -16.93
N PHE A 210 -14.19 5.88 -16.12
CA PHE A 210 -13.61 4.99 -15.12
C PHE A 210 -12.85 3.87 -15.81
N LEU A 211 -11.62 3.62 -15.37
CA LEU A 211 -10.84 2.49 -15.85
C LEU A 211 -11.41 1.19 -15.27
N ASN A 212 -11.43 0.13 -16.07
CA ASN A 212 -11.90 -1.20 -15.65
C ASN A 212 -10.89 -2.30 -15.97
N PRO A 213 -9.64 -2.21 -15.46
CA PRO A 213 -8.66 -3.28 -15.58
C PRO A 213 -9.07 -4.50 -14.73
N THR A 214 -8.25 -5.56 -14.76
CA THR A 214 -8.36 -6.63 -13.78
C THR A 214 -7.99 -6.09 -12.40
N PHE A 215 -9.00 -5.93 -11.54
CA PHE A 215 -8.83 -5.45 -10.18
C PHE A 215 -8.51 -6.58 -9.20
N THR A 216 -7.67 -6.26 -8.21
CA THR A 216 -7.64 -6.97 -6.93
C THR A 216 -8.49 -6.20 -5.94
N THR A 217 -9.56 -6.81 -5.42
CA THR A 217 -10.27 -6.25 -4.26
C THR A 217 -9.41 -6.45 -3.03
N VAL A 218 -8.86 -5.36 -2.49
CA VAL A 218 -7.93 -5.40 -1.35
C VAL A 218 -8.64 -5.23 -0.01
N LEU A 219 -9.84 -4.62 -0.04
CA LEU A 219 -10.70 -4.39 1.12
C LEU A 219 -12.18 -4.44 0.72
N GLY A 220 -12.99 -5.04 1.60
CA GLY A 220 -14.44 -4.99 1.54
C GLY A 220 -15.06 -6.03 0.59
N PRO A 221 -16.41 -6.01 0.45
CA PRO A 221 -17.32 -5.00 0.98
C PRO A 221 -17.42 -5.04 2.51
N LEU A 222 -17.45 -3.87 3.14
CA LEU A 222 -17.70 -3.72 4.58
C LEU A 222 -18.42 -2.40 4.88
N ASN A 223 -18.97 -2.25 6.08
CA ASN A 223 -19.54 -0.98 6.53
C ASN A 223 -18.45 -0.19 7.26
N TYR A 224 -18.11 0.99 6.75
CA TYR A 224 -16.98 1.79 7.25
C TYR A 224 -17.42 3.16 7.76
N THR A 225 -17.04 3.51 8.98
CA THR A 225 -17.23 4.86 9.54
C THR A 225 -15.86 5.50 9.73
N PRO A 226 -15.49 6.54 8.95
CA PRO A 226 -14.23 7.25 9.14
C PRO A 226 -14.10 7.87 10.53
N VAL A 227 -12.87 7.86 11.04
CA VAL A 227 -12.46 8.54 12.27
C VAL A 227 -12.04 9.97 11.93
N THR A 228 -12.52 10.93 12.71
CA THR A 228 -12.25 12.36 12.52
C THR A 228 -10.87 12.75 13.03
N ALA A 229 -10.31 13.84 12.48
CA ALA A 229 -8.98 14.37 12.83
C ALA A 229 -7.87 13.29 12.87
N SER A 230 -7.89 12.36 11.93
CA SER A 230 -7.04 11.17 11.95
C SER A 230 -6.68 10.66 10.55
N LEU A 231 -5.54 9.96 10.48
CA LEU A 231 -5.19 9.12 9.34
C LEU A 231 -6.01 7.82 9.43
N ASN A 232 -6.94 7.66 8.50
CA ASN A 232 -7.77 6.48 8.39
C ASN A 232 -7.04 5.42 7.56
N THR A 233 -6.31 4.54 8.25
CA THR A 233 -5.54 3.46 7.62
C THR A 233 -6.39 2.23 7.39
N HIS A 234 -6.45 1.78 6.14
CA HIS A 234 -7.12 0.57 5.69
C HIS A 234 -6.11 -0.54 5.45
N THR A 235 -6.06 -1.53 6.35
CA THR A 235 -5.25 -2.75 6.15
C THR A 235 -5.93 -3.67 5.15
N PHE A 236 -5.20 -4.13 4.15
CA PHE A 236 -5.73 -4.99 3.11
C PHE A 236 -5.94 -6.41 3.62
N THR A 237 -7.14 -6.96 3.40
CA THR A 237 -7.43 -8.38 3.60
C THR A 237 -6.79 -9.23 2.50
N THR A 238 -6.52 -8.62 1.34
CA THR A 238 -5.78 -9.23 0.24
C THR A 238 -4.69 -8.25 -0.20
N PRO A 239 -3.43 -8.47 0.22
CA PRO A 239 -2.30 -7.63 -0.18
C PRO A 239 -2.20 -7.50 -1.70
N PHE A 240 -1.82 -6.31 -2.18
CA PHE A 240 -1.71 -6.02 -3.61
C PHE A 240 -0.26 -6.08 -4.06
N VAL A 241 0.01 -6.82 -5.14
CA VAL A 241 1.34 -6.90 -5.75
C VAL A 241 1.51 -5.72 -6.71
N TRP A 242 2.30 -4.75 -6.29
CA TRP A 242 2.80 -3.71 -7.19
C TRP A 242 4.07 -4.19 -7.89
N ASP A 243 4.12 -4.06 -9.20
CA ASP A 243 5.23 -4.60 -10.02
C ASP A 243 6.49 -3.71 -10.02
N GLY A 244 6.45 -2.55 -9.36
CA GLY A 244 7.57 -1.60 -9.26
C GLY A 244 7.71 -0.65 -10.45
N SER A 245 6.86 -0.73 -11.46
CA SER A 245 6.99 0.04 -12.71
C SER A 245 5.67 0.61 -13.26
N SER A 246 4.56 -0.10 -13.09
CA SER A 246 3.22 0.34 -13.44
C SER A 246 2.72 1.42 -12.48
N ASN A 247 1.81 2.26 -12.94
CA ASN A 247 1.08 3.16 -12.04
C ASN A 247 0.05 2.35 -11.25
N VAL A 248 -0.30 2.83 -10.06
CA VAL A 248 -1.31 2.19 -9.22
C VAL A 248 -2.63 2.94 -9.39
N LEU A 249 -3.65 2.22 -9.84
CA LEU A 249 -5.03 2.69 -9.82
C LEU A 249 -5.67 2.24 -8.50
N VAL A 250 -6.20 3.20 -7.74
CA VAL A 250 -7.00 2.94 -6.54
C VAL A 250 -8.45 3.25 -6.87
N ASP A 251 -9.35 2.27 -6.80
CA ASP A 251 -10.80 2.41 -6.98
C ASP A 251 -11.49 2.23 -5.63
N ILE A 252 -12.27 3.23 -5.24
CA ILE A 252 -13.02 3.27 -3.99
C ILE A 252 -14.49 3.38 -4.33
N CYS A 253 -15.35 2.62 -3.65
CA CYS A 253 -16.78 2.78 -3.79
C CYS A 253 -17.57 2.46 -2.52
N PHE A 254 -18.71 3.13 -2.35
CA PHE A 254 -19.78 2.80 -1.41
C PHE A 254 -21.16 3.16 -1.98
N SER A 255 -22.22 2.59 -1.40
CA SER A 255 -23.60 2.84 -1.82
C SER A 255 -24.57 2.74 -0.65
N ASN A 256 -24.91 3.86 0.00
CA ASN A 256 -25.86 3.86 1.12
C ASN A 256 -27.33 3.92 0.68
N GLN A 257 -27.60 4.30 -0.56
CA GLN A 257 -28.95 4.47 -1.11
C GLN A 257 -29.82 5.45 -0.31
N VAL A 258 -29.18 6.42 0.36
CA VAL A 258 -29.83 7.52 1.11
C VAL A 258 -29.38 8.87 0.54
N VAL A 259 -29.98 9.94 1.02
CA VAL A 259 -29.53 11.31 0.70
C VAL A 259 -28.38 11.68 1.65
N GLY A 260 -27.25 12.12 1.09
CA GLY A 260 -26.17 12.72 1.86
C GLY A 260 -26.45 14.20 2.14
N THR A 261 -25.84 14.74 3.19
CA THR A 261 -26.06 16.14 3.60
C THR A 261 -24.78 16.85 4.04
N SER A 262 -23.69 16.13 4.33
CA SER A 262 -22.41 16.73 4.69
C SER A 262 -21.23 15.82 4.35
N ALA A 263 -20.11 16.41 3.92
CA ALA A 263 -18.85 15.71 3.66
C ALA A 263 -17.76 16.01 4.69
N TYR A 264 -16.82 15.07 4.80
CA TYR A 264 -15.52 15.29 5.43
C TYR A 264 -14.70 16.27 4.61
N GLN A 265 -13.83 17.02 5.29
CA GLN A 265 -12.71 17.62 4.59
C GLN A 265 -11.51 16.68 4.64
N THR A 266 -11.07 16.22 3.48
CA THR A 266 -9.83 15.47 3.29
C THR A 266 -8.73 16.45 2.89
N ALA A 267 -7.53 16.25 3.42
CA ALA A 267 -6.36 16.97 2.94
C ALA A 267 -6.13 16.61 1.46
N GLN A 268 -5.73 17.60 0.67
CA GLN A 268 -5.52 17.44 -0.77
C GLN A 268 -4.17 17.97 -1.18
N THR A 269 -3.59 17.31 -2.16
CA THR A 269 -2.41 17.80 -2.88
C THR A 269 -2.78 17.99 -4.35
N ASN A 270 -2.30 19.08 -4.95
CA ASN A 270 -2.35 19.25 -6.39
C ASN A 270 -1.02 18.73 -6.98
N PRO A 271 -1.01 17.56 -7.64
CA PRO A 271 0.20 16.99 -8.20
C PRO A 271 0.55 17.60 -9.57
N GLY A 272 -0.23 18.58 -10.06
CA GLY A 272 -0.02 19.25 -11.35
C GLY A 272 -0.57 18.47 -12.55
N PHE A 273 -1.35 17.42 -12.33
CA PHE A 273 -2.02 16.64 -13.39
C PHE A 273 -3.35 16.06 -12.91
N VAL A 274 -4.23 15.72 -13.85
CA VAL A 274 -5.52 15.09 -13.54
C VAL A 274 -5.27 13.65 -13.04
N THR A 275 -5.42 13.45 -11.73
CA THR A 275 -5.18 12.17 -11.05
C THR A 275 -6.47 11.39 -10.83
N SER A 276 -7.62 12.06 -10.70
CA SER A 276 -8.84 11.40 -10.22
C SER A 276 -10.06 11.59 -11.13
N VAL A 277 -10.95 10.60 -11.08
CA VAL A 277 -12.31 10.63 -11.64
C VAL A 277 -13.29 10.13 -10.58
N TYR A 278 -14.45 10.77 -10.48
CA TYR A 278 -15.45 10.43 -9.47
C TYR A 278 -16.88 10.52 -9.99
N TYR A 279 -17.77 9.76 -9.35
CA TYR A 279 -19.21 9.79 -9.53
C TYR A 279 -19.86 9.81 -8.16
N GLN A 280 -20.92 10.62 -8.01
CA GLN A 280 -21.67 10.78 -6.77
C GLN A 280 -23.15 10.92 -7.11
N ALA A 281 -24.02 10.31 -6.30
CA ALA A 281 -25.47 10.39 -6.47
C ALA A 281 -26.19 10.11 -5.16
N ASP A 282 -27.39 10.65 -5.00
CA ASP A 282 -28.22 10.47 -3.81
C ASP A 282 -29.29 9.40 -3.97
N GLY A 283 -29.72 8.86 -2.83
CA GLY A 283 -30.84 7.96 -2.71
C GLY A 283 -30.67 6.71 -3.57
N THR A 284 -31.79 6.18 -4.05
CA THR A 284 -31.84 5.00 -4.93
C THR A 284 -31.15 5.24 -6.28
N ALA A 285 -31.04 6.49 -6.75
CA ALA A 285 -30.35 6.82 -7.99
C ALA A 285 -28.83 6.49 -7.94
N GLY A 286 -28.26 6.39 -6.74
CA GLY A 286 -26.86 6.00 -6.54
C GLY A 286 -26.61 4.51 -6.30
N ALA A 287 -27.63 3.64 -6.37
CA ALA A 287 -27.45 2.20 -6.15
C ALA A 287 -26.43 1.53 -7.08
N ALA A 288 -26.21 2.11 -8.27
CA ALA A 288 -25.24 1.64 -9.26
C ALA A 288 -23.91 2.41 -9.24
N ALA A 289 -23.61 3.24 -8.22
CA ALA A 289 -22.41 4.07 -8.18
C ALA A 289 -21.13 3.25 -8.45
N CYS A 290 -21.03 2.04 -7.89
CA CYS A 290 -19.86 1.17 -8.03
C CYS A 290 -19.67 0.55 -9.42
N THR A 291 -20.67 0.61 -10.29
CA THR A 291 -20.59 0.10 -11.66
C THR A 291 -20.65 1.21 -12.70
N GLN A 292 -20.64 2.48 -12.28
CA GLN A 292 -20.67 3.61 -13.21
C GLN A 292 -19.46 3.64 -14.13
N ALA A 293 -19.72 3.87 -15.42
CA ALA A 293 -18.68 3.89 -16.44
C ALA A 293 -18.06 5.29 -16.64
N THR A 294 -18.77 6.34 -16.25
CA THR A 294 -18.34 7.73 -16.46
C THR A 294 -18.49 8.57 -15.19
N GLY A 295 -17.69 9.63 -15.11
CA GLY A 295 -17.67 10.56 -14.00
C GLY A 295 -17.01 11.89 -14.36
N THR A 296 -16.76 12.69 -13.33
CA THR A 296 -16.11 13.99 -13.43
C THR A 296 -14.66 13.88 -12.98
N THR A 297 -13.75 14.55 -13.68
CA THR A 297 -12.31 14.52 -13.35
C THR A 297 -11.86 15.67 -12.47
N THR A 298 -10.89 15.43 -11.60
CA THR A 298 -10.27 16.46 -10.76
C THR A 298 -8.74 16.35 -10.72
N CYS A 299 -8.10 17.50 -10.53
CA CYS A 299 -6.65 17.62 -10.38
C CYS A 299 -6.18 17.37 -8.94
N PRO A 300 -6.85 17.90 -7.88
CA PRO A 300 -6.49 17.53 -6.52
C PRO A 300 -6.88 16.08 -6.22
N ALA A 301 -6.01 15.36 -5.50
CA ALA A 301 -6.32 14.09 -4.82
C ALA A 301 -5.95 14.21 -3.34
#